data_AF-A0A0G0SGL0-F1
#
_entry.id   AF-A0A0G0SGL0-F1
#
_cell.length_a   1.000
_cell.length_b   1.000
_cell.length_c   1.000
_cell.angle_alpha   90.00
_cell.angle_beta   90.00
_cell.angle_gamma   90.00
#
_symmetry.space_group_name_H-M   'P 1'
#
loop_
_entity.id
_entity.type
_entity.pdbx_description
1 polymer ?
#
loop_
_entity_poly.entity_id
_entity_poly.type
_entity_poly.pdbx_seq_one_letter_code
_entity_poly.pdbx_strand_id
1 'polypeptide(L)'
;MKNFLIAGVDDGIGIPPANPSYKGSIVNPTLGDLGKETGVSFFQKLIPALINILLIGGALVFFFVLVTGAIQWISSGGDKQAIENARSKITNALIGIVILFSVFAIVKLVEYFFGISILTLDIGNLIIR
;
A
#
# COMPACT_ATOMS: atom_id res chain seq x y z
N MET A 1 53.98 -10.96 8.65
CA MET A 1 52.57 -11.37 8.82
C MET A 1 52.24 -12.37 7.73
N LYS A 2 51.90 -13.61 8.10
CA LYS A 2 51.66 -14.72 7.18
C LYS A 2 50.28 -14.53 6.54
N ASN A 3 50.24 -14.01 5.31
CA ASN A 3 49.02 -14.13 4.51
C ASN A 3 49.00 -15.57 4.01
N PHE A 4 48.07 -16.34 4.54
CA PHE A 4 47.80 -17.72 4.20
C PHE A 4 47.35 -17.76 2.73
N LEU A 5 48.30 -17.80 1.81
CA LEU A 5 48.05 -18.21 0.44
C LEU A 5 47.72 -19.70 0.54
N ILE A 6 46.45 -20.04 0.31
CA ILE A 6 46.08 -21.39 -0.07
C ILE A 6 46.80 -21.67 -1.39
N ALA A 7 48.04 -22.17 -1.29
CA ALA A 7 48.70 -22.83 -2.39
C ALA A 7 47.76 -23.96 -2.83
N GLY A 8 47.38 -23.96 -4.10
CA GLY A 8 46.66 -25.07 -4.69
C GLY A 8 47.44 -26.35 -4.38
N VAL A 9 46.85 -27.18 -3.53
CA VAL A 9 47.07 -28.63 -3.61
C VAL A 9 46.61 -28.99 -5.02
N ASP A 10 47.53 -29.46 -5.86
CA ASP A 10 47.21 -30.05 -7.17
C ASP A 10 46.78 -31.49 -6.91
N ASP A 11 45.54 -31.65 -6.47
CA ASP A 11 44.87 -32.94 -6.26
C ASP A 11 44.25 -33.50 -7.55
N GLY A 12 44.62 -32.97 -8.72
CA GLY A 12 44.12 -33.44 -10.03
C GLY A 12 42.63 -33.15 -10.28
N ILE A 13 41.92 -32.57 -9.31
CA ILE A 13 40.60 -31.99 -9.45
C ILE A 13 40.78 -30.48 -9.65
N GLY A 14 41.05 -30.08 -10.89
CA GLY A 14 41.29 -28.68 -11.24
C GLY A 14 40.21 -27.77 -10.65
N ILE A 15 40.58 -26.98 -9.63
CA ILE A 15 39.71 -25.95 -9.08
C ILE A 15 39.61 -24.89 -10.19
N PRO A 16 38.45 -24.69 -10.83
CA PRO A 16 38.33 -23.70 -11.87
C PRO A 16 38.75 -22.34 -11.29
N PRO A 17 39.46 -21.49 -12.07
CA PRO A 17 39.90 -20.19 -11.59
C PRO A 17 38.70 -19.46 -10.99
N ALA A 18 38.87 -18.93 -9.77
CA ALA A 18 37.81 -18.23 -9.06
C ALA A 18 37.21 -17.17 -9.99
N ASN A 19 36.02 -17.46 -10.51
CA ASN A 19 35.33 -16.56 -11.42
C ASN A 19 35.01 -15.30 -10.61
N PRO A 20 35.53 -14.11 -10.98
CA PRO A 20 35.20 -12.87 -10.29
C PRO A 20 33.71 -12.51 -10.39
N SER A 21 32.94 -13.26 -11.19
CA SER A 21 31.49 -13.11 -11.35
C SER A 21 30.65 -13.72 -10.23
N TYR A 22 31.23 -14.31 -9.18
CA TYR A 22 30.48 -14.53 -7.92
C TYR A 22 30.25 -13.22 -7.16
N LYS A 23 29.86 -12.14 -7.86
CA LYS A 23 29.07 -11.05 -7.29
C LYS A 23 27.58 -11.35 -7.53
N GLY A 24 27.19 -12.61 -7.33
CA GLY A 24 25.79 -12.95 -7.19
C GLY A 24 25.31 -12.30 -5.90
N SER A 25 24.55 -11.22 -6.01
CA SER A 25 23.77 -10.74 -4.88
C SER A 25 22.97 -11.95 -4.38
N ILE A 26 23.16 -12.35 -3.12
CA ILE A 26 22.32 -13.37 -2.49
C ILE A 26 20.91 -12.78 -2.48
N VAL A 27 20.12 -13.12 -3.49
CA VAL A 27 18.72 -12.73 -3.60
C VAL A 27 17.93 -13.75 -2.81
N ASN A 28 17.33 -13.31 -1.70
CA ASN A 28 16.42 -14.13 -0.96
C ASN A 28 15.12 -14.24 -1.79
N PRO A 29 14.77 -15.42 -2.34
CA PRO A 29 13.59 -15.58 -3.18
C PRO A 29 12.29 -15.28 -2.43
N THR A 30 12.31 -15.23 -1.09
CA THR A 30 11.16 -14.83 -0.27
C THR A 30 10.91 -13.33 -0.23
N LEU A 31 11.87 -12.49 -0.66
CA LEU A 31 11.71 -11.03 -0.76
C LEU A 31 11.05 -10.57 -2.08
N GLY A 32 10.81 -11.49 -3.03
CA GLY A 32 10.13 -11.18 -4.30
C GLY A 32 10.72 -9.95 -5.02
N ASP A 33 9.84 -9.13 -5.58
CA ASP A 33 10.23 -7.87 -6.25
C ASP A 33 10.70 -6.78 -5.27
N LEU A 34 10.34 -6.88 -3.98
CA LEU A 34 10.73 -5.88 -2.97
C LEU A 34 12.26 -5.82 -2.77
N GLY A 35 12.96 -6.93 -3.02
CA GLY A 35 14.42 -6.99 -2.94
C GLY A 35 15.16 -6.40 -4.15
N LYS A 36 14.45 -6.04 -5.22
CA LYS A 36 15.02 -5.50 -6.48
C LYS A 36 14.72 -4.02 -6.69
N GLU A 37 13.86 -3.45 -5.86
CA GLU A 37 13.34 -2.09 -6.02
C GLU A 37 14.18 -1.10 -5.22
N THR A 38 14.48 0.05 -5.84
CA THR A 38 15.07 1.18 -5.12
C THR A 38 14.04 1.75 -4.14
N GLY A 39 14.49 2.43 -3.07
CA GLY A 39 13.57 3.04 -2.10
C GLY A 39 12.52 3.94 -2.76
N VAL A 40 12.89 4.65 -3.83
CA VAL A 40 11.98 5.51 -4.60
C VAL A 40 10.84 4.72 -5.24
N SER A 41 11.12 3.56 -5.84
CA SER A 41 10.10 2.69 -6.47
C SER A 41 9.12 2.12 -5.44
N PHE A 42 9.61 1.79 -4.24
CA PHE A 42 8.72 1.39 -3.15
C PHE A 42 7.73 2.50 -2.77
N PHE A 43 8.20 3.75 -2.61
CA PHE A 43 7.31 4.88 -2.33
C PHE A 43 6.32 5.15 -3.46
N GLN A 44 6.73 4.94 -4.72
CA GLN A 44 5.83 5.07 -5.87
C GLN A 44 4.68 4.06 -5.85
N LYS A 45 4.88 2.84 -5.34
CA LYS A 45 3.82 1.84 -5.19
C LYS A 45 2.99 2.04 -3.91
N LEU A 46 3.62 2.50 -2.83
CA LEU A 46 3.00 2.64 -1.51
C LEU A 46 1.94 3.76 -1.47
N ILE A 47 2.22 4.93 -2.06
CA ILE A 47 1.29 6.07 -2.04
C ILE A 47 -0.06 5.73 -2.71
N PRO A 48 -0.11 5.23 -3.96
CA PRO A 48 -1.28 4.62 -4.59
C PRO A 48 -2.07 3.68 -3.69
N ALA A 49 -1.37 2.73 -3.06
CA ALA A 49 -1.99 1.69 -2.26
C ALA A 49 -2.69 2.27 -1.03
N LEU A 50 -2.02 3.19 -0.33
CA LEU A 50 -2.58 3.86 0.84
C LEU A 50 -3.82 4.68 0.47
N ILE A 51 -3.78 5.43 -0.64
CA ILE A 51 -4.93 6.21 -1.10
C ILE A 51 -6.11 5.29 -1.42
N ASN A 52 -5.88 4.18 -2.14
CA ASN A 52 -6.93 3.22 -2.47
C ASN A 52 -7.55 2.59 -1.22
N ILE A 53 -6.72 2.13 -0.27
CA ILE A 53 -7.19 1.56 1.00
C ILE A 53 -8.00 2.60 1.79
N LEU A 54 -7.56 3.86 1.81
CA LEU A 54 -8.26 4.93 2.52
C LEU A 54 -9.60 5.27 1.86
N LEU A 55 -9.69 5.27 0.53
CA LEU A 55 -10.94 5.48 -0.20
C LEU A 55 -11.94 4.36 0.07
N ILE A 56 -11.52 3.11 -0.05
CA ILE A 56 -12.38 1.94 0.19
C ILE A 56 -12.78 1.83 1.67
N GLY A 57 -11.80 1.92 2.57
CA GLY A 57 -12.02 1.86 4.01
C GLY A 57 -12.85 3.05 4.51
N GLY A 58 -12.60 4.25 4.00
CA GLY A 58 -13.36 5.45 4.30
C GLY A 58 -14.82 5.35 3.86
N ALA A 59 -15.09 4.81 2.66
CA ALA A 59 -16.45 4.57 2.17
C ALA A 59 -17.19 3.54 3.04
N LEU A 60 -16.52 2.47 3.47
CA LEU A 60 -17.09 1.48 4.38
C LEU A 60 -17.44 2.10 5.75
N VAL A 61 -16.50 2.83 6.36
CA VAL A 61 -16.73 3.51 7.64
C VAL A 61 -17.88 4.52 7.53
N PHE A 62 -17.91 5.31 6.45
CA PHE A 62 -19.01 6.23 6.16
C PHE A 62 -20.36 5.51 6.15
N PHE A 63 -20.46 4.37 5.49
CA PHE A 63 -21.68 3.58 5.44
C PHE A 63 -22.15 3.14 6.84
N PHE A 64 -21.25 2.60 7.67
CA PHE A 64 -21.59 2.20 9.05
C PHE A 64 -22.01 3.39 9.93
N VAL A 65 -21.32 4.53 9.82
CA VAL A 65 -21.67 5.73 10.59
C VAL A 65 -23.03 6.28 10.17
N LEU A 66 -23.34 6.24 8.86
CA LEU A 66 -24.62 6.70 8.32
C LEU A 66 -25.76 5.80 8.78
N VAL A 67 -25.62 4.48 8.69
CA VAL A 67 -26.63 3.51 9.16
C VAL A 67 -26.87 3.67 10.66
N THR A 68 -25.81 3.76 11.46
CA THR A 68 -25.97 3.92 12.92
C THR A 68 -26.55 5.28 13.30
N GLY A 69 -26.24 6.35 12.55
CA GLY A 69 -26.86 7.66 12.72
C GLY A 69 -28.34 7.67 12.36
N ALA A 70 -28.72 6.97 11.28
CA ALA A 70 -30.11 6.85 10.86
C ALA A 70 -30.96 6.05 11.86
N ILE A 71 -30.45 4.91 12.34
CA ILE A 71 -31.11 4.11 13.39
C ILE A 71 -31.32 4.96 14.64
N GLN A 72 -30.29 5.70 15.07
CA GLN A 72 -30.36 6.57 16.24
C GLN A 72 -31.42 7.67 16.06
N TRP A 73 -31.54 8.25 14.86
CA TRP A 73 -32.56 9.26 14.58
C TRP A 73 -33.97 8.68 14.71
N ILE A 74 -34.22 7.51 14.12
CA ILE A 74 -35.53 6.83 14.18
C ILE A 74 -35.87 6.41 15.61
N SER A 75 -34.89 5.88 16.36
CA SER A 75 -35.10 5.43 17.74
C SER A 75 -35.20 6.56 18.76
N SER A 76 -34.92 7.81 18.37
CA SER A 76 -34.92 8.96 19.29
C SER A 76 -36.31 9.33 19.82
N GLY A 77 -37.39 8.86 19.19
CA GLY A 77 -38.75 8.95 19.74
C GLY A 77 -39.27 10.36 20.07
N GLY A 78 -38.63 11.42 19.55
CA GLY A 78 -38.97 12.82 19.84
C GLY A 78 -38.08 13.50 20.89
N ASP A 79 -37.12 12.79 21.50
CA ASP A 79 -36.11 13.40 22.36
C ASP A 79 -35.22 14.35 21.54
N LYS A 80 -35.27 15.64 21.86
CA LYS A 80 -34.57 16.68 21.11
C LYS A 80 -33.05 16.48 21.13
N GLN A 81 -32.48 16.05 22.26
CA GLN A 81 -31.05 15.87 22.41
C GLN A 81 -30.55 14.67 21.60
N ALA A 82 -31.31 13.57 21.59
CA ALA A 82 -31.00 12.39 20.79
C ALA A 82 -31.08 12.68 19.29
N ILE A 83 -32.08 13.46 18.85
CA ILE A 83 -32.21 13.90 17.45
C ILE A 83 -31.05 14.80 17.03
N GLU A 84 -30.66 15.76 17.88
CA GLU A 84 -29.54 16.67 17.62
C GLU A 84 -28.23 15.88 17.43
N ASN A 85 -27.98 14.90 18.30
CA ASN A 85 -26.81 14.02 18.22
C ASN A 85 -26.82 13.16 16.94
N ALA A 86 -27.97 12.57 16.59
CA ALA A 86 -28.11 11.78 15.37
C ALA A 86 -27.87 12.62 14.12
N ARG A 87 -28.44 13.83 14.05
CA ARG A 87 -28.24 14.77 12.95
C ARG A 87 -26.78 15.19 12.84
N SER A 88 -26.13 15.49 13.97
CA SER A 88 -24.70 15.85 14.00
C SER A 88 -23.84 14.71 13.48
N LYS A 89 -24.13 13.46 13.87
CA LYS A 89 -23.43 12.28 13.39
C LYS A 89 -23.58 12.07 11.88
N ILE A 90 -24.79 12.23 11.34
CA ILE A 90 -25.06 12.15 9.90
C ILE A 90 -24.31 13.27 9.16
N THR A 91 -24.34 14.49 9.68
CA THR A 91 -23.66 15.65 9.07
C THR A 91 -22.15 15.43 9.01
N ASN A 92 -21.56 14.93 10.09
CA ASN A 92 -20.13 14.61 10.14
C ASN A 92 -19.77 13.50 9.14
N ALA A 93 -20.63 12.48 8.98
CA ALA A 93 -20.46 11.46 7.96
C ALA A 93 -20.49 12.06 6.55
N LEU A 94 -21.44 12.96 6.27
CA LEU A 94 -21.53 13.64 4.98
C LEU A 94 -20.29 14.50 4.68
N ILE A 95 -19.74 15.19 5.68
CA ILE A 95 -18.48 15.93 5.53
C ILE A 95 -17.34 14.97 5.18
N GLY A 96 -17.28 13.80 5.85
CA GLY A 96 -16.29 12.77 5.56
C GLY A 96 -16.32 12.29 4.11
N ILE A 97 -17.50 12.00 3.56
CA ILE A 97 -17.59 11.55 2.15
C ILE A 97 -17.25 12.67 1.16
N VAL A 98 -17.58 13.92 1.45
CA VAL A 98 -17.18 15.08 0.63
C VAL A 98 -15.65 15.21 0.57
N ILE A 99 -14.97 14.99 1.68
CA ILE A 99 -13.50 15.00 1.73
C ILE A 99 -12.93 13.85 0.89
N LEU A 100 -13.47 12.63 1.00
CA LEU A 100 -13.05 11.50 0.19
C LEU A 100 -13.20 11.76 -1.32
N PHE A 101 -14.34 12.35 -1.74
CA PHE A 101 -14.54 12.75 -3.13
C PHE A 101 -13.56 13.84 -3.58
N SER A 102 -13.24 14.79 -2.70
CA SER A 102 -12.25 15.84 -3.00
C SER A 102 -10.86 15.26 -3.22
N VAL A 103 -10.43 14.31 -2.38
CA VAL A 103 -9.15 13.60 -2.55
C VAL A 103 -9.15 12.84 -3.89
N PHE A 104 -10.21 12.08 -4.18
CA PHE A 104 -10.33 11.36 -5.44
C PHE A 104 -10.25 12.30 -6.65
N ALA A 105 -10.95 13.44 -6.61
CA ALA A 105 -10.92 14.44 -7.67
C ALA A 105 -9.52 15.04 -7.87
N ILE A 106 -8.81 15.38 -6.79
CA ILE A 106 -7.43 15.89 -6.85
C ILE A 106 -6.50 14.83 -7.45
N VAL A 107 -6.62 13.57 -7.04
CA VAL A 107 -5.81 12.49 -7.62
C VAL A 107 -6.08 12.37 -9.12
N LYS A 108 -7.35 12.37 -9.54
CA LYS A 108 -7.72 12.35 -10.96
C LYS A 108 -7.17 13.54 -11.75
N LEU A 109 -7.15 14.72 -11.14
CA LEU A 109 -6.55 15.91 -11.73
C LEU A 109 -5.04 15.70 -11.94
N VAL A 110 -4.33 15.20 -10.93
CA VAL A 110 -2.90 14.89 -11.02
C VAL A 110 -2.63 13.83 -12.08
N GLU A 111 -3.43 12.76 -12.14
CA GLU A 111 -3.32 11.72 -13.19
C GLU A 111 -3.43 12.33 -14.59
N TYR A 112 -4.38 13.24 -14.80
CA TYR A 112 -4.58 13.92 -16.08
C TYR A 112 -3.41 14.84 -16.46
N PHE A 113 -2.90 15.62 -15.51
CA PHE A 113 -1.81 16.58 -15.75
C PHE A 113 -0.45 15.89 -16.00
N PHE A 114 -0.15 14.82 -15.25
CA PHE A 114 1.14 14.14 -15.33
C PHE A 114 1.10 12.91 -16.25
N GLY A 115 -0.07 12.48 -16.73
CA GLY A 115 -0.23 11.32 -17.60
C GLY A 115 0.11 9.98 -16.93
N ILE A 116 -0.01 9.92 -15.60
CA ILE A 116 0.30 8.72 -14.79
C ILE A 116 -0.97 8.11 -14.21
N SER A 117 -1.00 6.79 -14.07
CA SER A 117 -2.09 6.07 -13.40
C SER A 117 -1.71 5.79 -11.95
N ILE A 118 -2.25 6.56 -11.01
CA ILE A 118 -1.94 6.50 -9.57
C ILE A 118 -2.91 5.54 -8.88
N LEU A 119 -4.14 5.43 -9.34
CA LEU A 119 -5.16 4.59 -8.71
C LEU A 119 -5.14 3.14 -9.18
N THR A 120 -4.24 2.78 -10.09
CA THR A 120 -4.07 1.40 -10.56
C THR A 120 -3.13 0.66 -9.62
N LEU A 121 -3.70 -0.15 -8.73
CA LEU A 121 -2.96 -1.13 -7.93
C LEU A 121 -2.54 -2.29 -8.82
N ASP A 122 -1.32 -2.24 -9.38
CA ASP A 122 -0.67 -3.43 -9.96
C ASP A 122 -0.05 -4.26 -8.82
N ILE A 123 -0.91 -5.04 -8.17
CA ILE A 123 -0.46 -6.11 -7.28
C ILE A 123 -0.07 -7.25 -8.21
N GLY A 124 1.21 -7.29 -8.58
CA GLY A 124 1.74 -8.21 -9.57
C GLY A 124 1.23 -9.64 -9.42
N ASN A 125 1.08 -10.31 -10.56
CA ASN A 125 0.48 -11.64 -10.74
C ASN A 125 0.77 -12.59 -9.55
N LEU A 126 -0.20 -12.70 -8.63
CA LEU A 126 -0.14 -13.66 -7.53
C LEU A 126 -0.35 -15.05 -8.13
N ILE A 127 0.74 -15.68 -8.54
CA ILE A 127 0.77 -17.10 -8.92
C ILE A 127 0.67 -17.90 -7.63
N ILE A 128 -0.55 -18.24 -7.24
CA ILE A 128 -0.79 -19.22 -6.18
C ILE A 128 -0.64 -20.60 -6.82
N ARG A 129 0.42 -21.33 -6.45
CA ARG A 129 0.59 -22.75 -6.78
C ARG A 129 0.07 -23.62 -5.66
#